data_AF-A0A7X1YFR2-F1
#
_entry.id   AF-A0A7X1YFR2-F1
#
_cell.length_a   1.000
_cell.length_b   1.000
_cell.length_c   1.000
_cell.angle_alpha   90.00
_cell.angle_beta   90.00
_cell.angle_gamma   90.00
#
_symmetry.space_group_name_H-M   'P 1'
#
loop_
_entity.id
_entity.type
_entity.pdbx_description
1 polymer ?
#
loop_
_entity_poly.entity_id
_entity_poly.type
_entity_poly.pdbx_seq_one_letter_code
_entity_poly.pdbx_strand_id
1 'polypeptide(L)' 'MPHPGPRNLLTDIPGLLVGHAIDERVDTGVTVIRTERPWTASVDIRGGGPGGRESAALEPENMV' A
#
# COMPACT_ATOMS: atom_id res chain seq x y z
N MET A 1 -2.17 20.86 17.47
CA MET A 1 -2.58 20.46 16.11
C MET A 1 -1.57 19.47 15.59
N PRO A 2 -1.96 18.38 14.92
CA PRO A 2 -1.00 17.51 14.25
C PRO A 2 -0.28 18.29 13.15
N HIS A 3 1.03 18.10 13.03
CA HIS A 3 1.86 18.67 11.98
C HIS A 3 2.35 17.54 11.08
N PRO A 4 2.59 17.79 9.78
CA PRO A 4 3.19 16.79 8.90
C PRO A 4 4.53 16.27 9.42
N GLY A 5 4.88 15.05 8.99
CA GLY A 5 6.23 14.52 9.17
C GLY A 5 7.29 15.37 8.46
N PRO A 6 8.58 15.12 8.74
CA PRO A 6 9.69 15.95 8.25
C PRO A 6 9.79 16.02 6.72
N ARG A 7 9.34 14.98 5.98
CA ARG A 7 9.28 15.01 4.52
C ARG A 7 7.86 15.23 4.00
N ASN A 8 6.85 15.12 4.87
CA ASN A 8 5.44 15.09 4.50
C ASN A 8 5.16 13.95 3.50
N LEU A 9 5.76 12.77 3.74
CA LEU A 9 5.64 11.58 2.89
C LEU A 9 5.29 10.34 3.71
N LEU A 10 4.71 9.31 3.07
CA LEU A 10 4.39 8.03 3.72
C LEU A 10 5.63 7.36 4.33
N THR A 11 6.79 7.51 3.69
CA THR A 11 8.08 6.98 4.16
C THR A 11 8.57 7.62 5.46
N ASP A 12 7.94 8.69 5.95
CA ASP A 12 8.23 9.23 7.28
C ASP A 12 7.92 8.23 8.41
N ILE A 13 7.15 7.18 8.10
CA ILE A 13 7.00 6.01 8.95
C ILE A 13 8.26 5.13 8.83
N PRO A 14 9.05 4.94 9.90
CA PRO A 14 10.28 4.15 9.84
C PRO A 14 10.03 2.71 9.37
N GLY A 15 10.86 2.23 8.44
CA GLY A 15 10.75 0.88 7.88
C GLY A 15 9.67 0.69 6.81
N LEU A 16 8.99 1.77 6.40
CA LEU A 16 8.11 1.78 5.22
C LEU A 16 8.87 2.33 4.00
N LEU A 17 8.87 1.55 2.93
CA LEU A 17 9.51 1.83 1.64
C LEU A 17 8.44 1.97 0.56
N VAL A 18 8.68 2.86 -0.41
CA VAL A 18 7.83 3.04 -1.60
C VAL A 18 8.70 2.90 -2.84
N GLY A 19 8.27 2.08 -3.80
CA GLY A 19 8.95 1.86 -5.07
C GLY A 19 8.01 2.06 -6.25
N HIS A 20 8.56 2.55 -7.37
CA HIS A 20 7.83 2.81 -8.61
C HIS A 20 8.56 2.18 -9.79
N ALA A 21 7.81 1.60 -10.73
CA ALA A 21 8.32 1.21 -12.05
C ALA A 21 7.30 1.64 -13.11
N ILE A 22 7.77 2.24 -14.20
CA ILE A 22 6.95 2.89 -15.22
C ILE A 22 7.43 2.42 -16.61
N ASP A 23 6.49 2.12 -17.50
CA ASP A 23 6.73 1.97 -18.95
C ASP A 23 6.02 3.13 -19.68
N GLU A 24 6.81 4.14 -20.06
CA GLU A 24 6.33 5.34 -20.74
C GLU A 24 5.84 5.08 -22.16
N ARG A 25 6.24 3.97 -22.80
CA ARG A 25 5.86 3.68 -24.19
C ARG A 25 4.39 3.27 -24.30
N VAL A 26 3.84 2.65 -23.25
CA VAL A 26 2.46 2.17 -23.21
C VAL A 26 1.63 2.84 -22.10
N ASP A 27 2.18 3.89 -21.49
CA ASP A 27 1.55 4.69 -20.42
C ASP A 27 1.01 3.84 -19.27
N THR A 28 1.90 3.03 -18.68
CA THR A 28 1.54 2.15 -17.56
C THR A 28 2.64 2.09 -16.50
N GLY A 29 2.31 1.56 -15.33
CA GLY A 29 3.27 1.41 -14.24
C GLY A 29 2.69 0.72 -13.02
N VAL A 30 3.55 0.57 -12.01
CA VAL A 30 3.20 -0.01 -10.72
C VAL A 30 3.84 0.79 -9.59
N THR A 31 3.11 0.91 -8.49
CA THR A 31 3.65 1.39 -7.21
C THR A 31 3.55 0.27 -6.18
N VAL A 32 4.65 0.05 -5.44
CA VAL A 32 4.71 -0.93 -4.36
C VAL A 32 4.99 -0.19 -3.06
N ILE A 33 4.15 -0.43 -2.05
CA ILE A 33 4.43 -0.08 -0.66
C ILE A 33 4.95 -1.35 0.00
N ARG A 34 6.16 -1.30 0.55
CA ARG A 34 6.83 -2.44 1.18
C ARG A 34 7.23 -2.08 2.59
N THR A 35 7.12 -3.04 3.50
CA THR A 35 7.60 -2.93 4.87
C THR A 35 8.89 -3.75 5.03
N GLU A 36 9.79 -3.30 5.90
CA GLU A 36 11.05 -4.01 6.17
C GLU A 36 10.85 -5.35 6.89
N ARG A 37 9.72 -5.51 7.58
CA ARG A 37 9.29 -6.72 8.31
C ARG A 37 7.80 -6.96 8.05
N PRO A 38 7.25 -8.15 8.36
CA PRO A 38 5.81 -8.36 8.31
C PRO A 38 5.09 -7.36 9.22
N TRP A 39 4.09 -6.66 8.67
CA TRP A 39 3.25 -5.70 9.39
C TRP A 39 1.80 -6.17 9.36
N THR A 40 1.02 -5.80 10.37
CA THR A 40 -0.44 -5.97 10.34
C THR A 40 -1.04 -5.17 9.20
N ALA A 41 -1.96 -5.78 8.45
CA ALA A 41 -2.66 -5.15 7.33
C ALA A 41 -4.14 -5.53 7.33
N SER A 42 -4.97 -4.64 6.78
CA SER A 42 -6.39 -4.86 6.50
C SER A 42 -6.80 -4.04 5.27
N VAL A 43 -7.97 -4.33 4.70
CA VAL A 43 -8.47 -3.62 3.50
C VAL A 43 -9.97 -3.32 3.63
N ASP A 44 -10.39 -2.16 3.11
CA ASP A 44 -11.78 -1.74 3.01
C ASP A 44 -12.05 -1.32 1.54
N ILE A 45 -12.91 -2.08 0.85
CA ILE A 45 -13.26 -1.86 -0.56
C ILE A 45 -14.62 -1.19 -0.62
N ARG A 46 -14.63 0.09 -1.01
CA ARG A 46 -15.86 0.91 -1.04
C ARG A 46 -16.46 1.13 -2.43
N GLY A 47 -15.70 0.87 -3.49
CA GLY A 47 -16.16 1.04 -4.87
C GLY A 47 -17.00 -0.15 -5.37
N GLY A 48 -17.98 0.10 -6.25
CA GLY A 48 -18.87 -0.93 -6.79
C GLY A 48 -18.31 -1.77 -7.95
N GLY A 49 -17.17 -1.40 -8.52
CA GLY A 49 -16.46 -2.16 -9.57
C GLY A 49 -14.98 -2.38 -9.22
N PRO A 50 -14.66 -3.11 -8.15
CA PRO A 50 -13.28 -3.24 -7.68
C PRO A 50 -12.45 -4.17 -8.56
N GLY A 51 -11.19 -3.81 -8.79
CA GLY A 51 -10.14 -4.70 -9.30
C GLY A 51 -9.14 -4.99 -8.18
N GLY A 52 -9.19 -6.19 -7.60
CA GLY A 52 -8.39 -6.55 -6.42
C GLY A 52 -7.80 -7.95 -6.52
N ARG A 53 -6.91 -8.27 -5.58
CA ARG A 53 -6.30 -9.59 -5.40
C ARG A 53 -6.02 -9.82 -3.92
N GLU A 54 -6.14 -11.06 -3.46
CA GLU A 54 -5.83 -11.51 -2.09
C GLU A 54 -6.60 -10.81 -0.95
N SER A 55 -7.63 -9.98 -1.23
CA SER A 55 -8.32 -9.21 -0.20
C SER A 55 -8.96 -10.08 0.90
N ALA A 56 -9.40 -11.30 0.55
CA ALA A 56 -9.93 -12.26 1.51
C ALA A 56 -8.90 -12.68 2.57
N ALA A 57 -7.60 -12.72 2.24
CA ALA A 57 -6.55 -13.04 3.20
C ALA A 57 -6.37 -11.94 4.28
N LEU A 58 -6.94 -10.75 4.05
CA LEU A 58 -6.87 -9.63 4.99
C LEU A 58 -8.12 -9.51 5.89
N GLU A 59 -9.04 -10.47 5.79
CA GLU A 59 -10.14 -10.59 6.75
C GLU A 59 -9.59 -11.02 8.12
N PRO A 60 -9.99 -10.37 9.24
CA PRO A 60 -9.40 -10.61 10.55
C PRO A 60 -9.45 -12.07 11.06
N GLU A 61 -10.45 -12.83 10.62
CA GLU A 61 -10.65 -14.23 10.98
C GLU A 61 -9.77 -15.21 10.19
N ASN A 62 -9.16 -14.76 9.09
CA ASN A 62 -8.42 -15.62 8.17
C ASN A 62 -6.94 -15.72 8.54
N MET A 63 -6.34 -16.84 8.18
CA MET A 63 -4.90 -17.09 8.29
C MET A 63 -4.19 -16.62 7.03
N VAL A 64 -2.94 -16.14 7.20
CA VAL A 64 -2.03 -15.70 6.12
C VAL A 64 -0.78 -16.57 6.10
#